data_AF-A0A1L9B746-F1
#
_entry.id   AF-A0A1L9B746-F1
#
_cell.length_a   1.000
_cell.length_b   1.000
_cell.length_c   1.000
_cell.angle_alpha   90.00
_cell.angle_beta   90.00
_cell.angle_gamma   90.00
#
_symmetry.space_group_name_H-M   'P 1'
#
loop_
_entity.id
_entity.type
_entity.pdbx_description
1 polymer ?
#
loop_
_entity_poly.entity_id
_entity_poly.type
_entity_poly.pdbx_seq_one_letter_code
_entity_poly.pdbx_strand_id
1 'polypeptide(L)' 'MLEFIDAHLDEELGVERLGRVAAFSKFHFHRQFSTLFGMGVYEYVQMQRLKRAAFLLAFRDQHSTIHGRSGGLASRES' A
#
# COMPACT_ATOMS: atom_id res chain seq x y z
N MET A 1 13.69 -1.59 -9.65
CA MET A 1 13.61 -1.50 -8.17
C MET A 1 12.27 -0.94 -7.70
N LEU A 2 11.85 0.24 -8.15
CA LEU A 2 10.58 0.84 -7.69
C LEU A 2 9.36 -0.01 -8.05
N GLU A 3 9.24 -0.44 -9.30
CA GLU A 3 8.21 -1.39 -9.74
C GLU A 3 8.23 -2.70 -8.92
N PHE A 4 9.43 -3.17 -8.56
CA PHE A 4 9.57 -4.36 -7.71
C PHE A 4 9.04 -4.09 -6.29
N ILE A 5 9.36 -2.93 -5.70
CA ILE A 5 8.83 -2.55 -4.39
C ILE A 5 7.30 -2.51 -4.45
N ASP A 6 6.73 -1.83 -5.44
CA ASP A 6 5.27 -1.66 -5.59
C ASP A 6 4.54 -3.00 -5.74
N ALA A 7 5.11 -3.92 -6.53
CA ALA A 7 4.55 -5.26 -6.74
C ALA A 7 4.66 -6.18 -5.51
N HIS A 8 5.58 -5.92 -4.59
CA HIS A 8 5.87 -6.80 -3.44
C HIS A 8 5.63 -6.08 -2.10
N LEU A 9 4.82 -5.03 -2.07
CA LEU A 9 4.55 -4.25 -0.84
C LEU A 9 3.95 -5.09 0.29
N ASP A 10 3.31 -6.22 -0.02
CA ASP A 10 2.67 -7.11 0.96
C ASP A 10 3.67 -8.09 1.62
N GLU A 11 4.92 -8.08 1.17
CA GLU A 11 5.97 -8.97 1.66
C GLU A 11 7.00 -8.25 2.54
N GLU A 12 7.85 -9.01 3.22
CA GLU A 12 9.01 -8.44 3.90
C GLU A 12 10.02 -7.90 2.88
N LEU A 13 10.14 -6.57 2.85
CA LEU A 13 11.09 -5.84 2.03
C LEU A 13 12.14 -5.19 2.95
N GLY A 14 13.40 -5.49 2.68
CA GLY A 14 14.53 -4.96 3.43
C GLY A 14 15.75 -4.71 2.55
N VAL A 15 16.73 -4.02 3.12
CA VAL A 15 17.98 -3.59 2.45
C VAL A 15 18.68 -4.74 1.74
N GLU A 16 18.72 -5.93 2.36
CA GLU A 16 19.35 -7.13 1.78
C GLU A 16 18.64 -7.60 0.50
N ARG A 17 17.30 -7.68 0.56
CA ARG A 17 16.49 -8.17 -0.57
C ARG A 17 16.54 -7.19 -1.72
N LEU A 18 16.35 -5.91 -1.44
CA LEU A 18 16.38 -4.87 -2.47
C LEU A 18 17.79 -4.64 -3.03
N GLY A 19 18.83 -4.82 -2.21
CA GLY A 19 20.22 -4.83 -2.66
C GLY A 19 20.46 -5.92 -3.71
N ARG A 20 20.01 -7.15 -3.47
CA ARG A 20 20.10 -8.24 -4.46
C ARG A 20 19.38 -7.92 -5.77
N VAL A 21 18.16 -7.38 -5.69
CA VAL A 21 17.38 -6.97 -6.87
C VAL A 21 18.09 -5.87 -7.66
N ALA A 22 18.81 -4.97 -6.97
CA ALA A 22 19.56 -3.88 -7.57
C ALA A 22 21.03 -4.25 -7.93
N ALA A 23 21.43 -5.52 -7.79
CA ALA A 23 22.82 -5.98 -7.97
C ALA A 23 23.85 -5.24 -7.11
N PHE A 24 23.46 -4.80 -5.91
CA PHE A 24 24.32 -4.12 -4.94
C PHE A 24 24.50 -4.93 -3.66
N SER A 25 25.66 -4.77 -3.03
CA SER A 25 25.84 -5.20 -1.64
C SER A 25 24.89 -4.42 -0.71
N LYS A 26 24.55 -5.00 0.45
CA LYS A 26 23.72 -4.35 1.47
C LYS A 26 24.14 -2.91 1.77
N PHE A 27 25.43 -2.69 2.03
CA PHE A 27 25.96 -1.38 2.43
C PHE A 27 25.94 -0.37 1.29
N HIS A 28 26.28 -0.80 0.07
CA HIS A 28 26.23 0.07 -1.10
C HIS A 28 24.79 0.45 -1.42
N PHE A 29 23.87 -0.52 -1.38
CA PHE A 29 22.46 -0.28 -1.58
C PHE A 29 21.89 0.70 -0.55
N HIS A 30 22.14 0.47 0.75
CA HIS A 30 21.67 1.36 1.80
C HIS A 30 22.14 2.80 1.60
N ARG A 31 23.43 3.00 1.31
CA ARG A 31 23.99 4.33 1.07
C ARG A 31 23.35 5.01 -0.13
N GLN A 32 23.35 4.33 -1.29
CA GLN A 32 22.79 4.88 -2.53
C GLN A 32 21.29 5.19 -2.37
N PHE A 33 20.53 4.29 -1.74
CA PHE A 33 19.11 4.48 -1.53
C PHE A 33 18.84 5.72 -0.65
N SER A 34 19.47 5.81 0.52
CA SER A 34 19.25 6.96 1.41
C SER A 34 19.71 8.28 0.78
N THR A 35 20.76 8.27 -0.03
CA THR A 35 21.19 9.46 -0.80
C THR A 35 20.16 9.87 -1.86
N LEU A 36 19.56 8.91 -2.55
CA LEU A 36 18.60 9.19 -3.63
C LEU A 36 17.21 9.58 -3.12
N PHE A 37 16.73 8.93 -2.05
CA PHE A 37 15.36 9.12 -1.55
C PHE A 37 15.29 10.01 -0.30
N GLY A 38 16.43 10.36 0.29
CA GLY A 38 16.49 11.18 1.51
C GLY A 38 16.00 10.47 2.76
N MET A 39 15.73 9.16 2.69
CA MET A 39 15.14 8.36 3.77
C MET A 39 15.59 6.89 3.68
N GLY A 40 15.44 6.16 4.78
CA GLY A 40 15.78 4.75 4.82
C GLY A 40 14.82 3.87 4.02
N VAL A 41 15.30 2.68 3.64
CA VAL A 41 14.50 1.67 2.92
C VAL A 41 13.23 1.30 3.69
N TYR A 42 13.35 1.08 4.99
CA TYR A 42 12.22 0.71 5.84
C TYR A 42 11.14 1.80 5.84
N GLU A 43 11.55 3.06 6.05
CA GLU A 43 10.65 4.21 6.06
C GLU A 43 9.95 4.37 4.70
N TYR A 44 10.70 4.19 3.61
CA TYR A 44 10.14 4.29 2.26
C TYR A 44 9.07 3.22 2.01
N VAL A 45 9.33 1.97 2.38
CA VAL A 45 8.37 0.86 2.24
C VAL A 45 7.11 1.12 3.08
N GLN A 46 7.25 1.59 4.33
CA GLN A 46 6.10 1.92 5.17
C GLN A 46 5.26 3.05 4.58
N MET A 47 5.91 4.09 4.04
CA MET A 47 5.21 5.18 3.36
C MET A 47 4.41 4.66 2.16
N GLN A 48 4.97 3.76 1.35
CA GLN A 48 4.25 3.20 0.19
C GLN A 48 3.06 2.32 0.60
N ARG A 49 3.22 1.50 1.65
CA ARG A 49 2.11 0.73 2.23
C ARG A 49 0.97 1.62 2.69
N LEU A 50 1.30 2.71 3.39
CA LEU A 50 0.30 3.68 3.86
C LEU A 50 -0.42 4.35 2.68
N LYS A 51 0.31 4.79 1.66
CA LYS A 51 -0.28 5.37 0.43
C LYS A 51 -1.23 4.40 -0.25
N ARG A 52 -0.84 3.12 -0.41
CA ARG A 52 -1.69 2.09 -0.99
C ARG A 52 -2.95 1.85 -0.16
N ALA A 53 -2.82 1.74 1.17
CA ALA A 53 -3.96 1.58 2.06
C ALA A 53 -4.92 2.77 2.00
N ALA A 54 -4.39 4.00 2.02
CA ALA A 54 -5.19 5.22 1.89
C ALA A 54 -5.93 5.29 0.54
N PHE A 55 -5.25 4.92 -0.55
CA PHE A 55 -5.87 4.81 -1.87
C PHE A 55 -7.01 3.78 -1.85
N LEU A 56 -6.75 2.57 -1.35
CA LEU A 56 -7.79 1.54 -1.25
C LEU A 56 -8.98 2.04 -0.42
N LEU A 57 -8.76 2.72 0.71
CA LEU A 57 -9.86 3.27 1.51
C LEU A 57 -10.66 4.35 0.76
N ALA A 58 -10.00 5.27 0.08
CA ALA A 58 -10.66 6.35 -0.65
C ALA A 58 -11.49 5.86 -1.84
N PHE A 59 -11.08 4.76 -2.48
CA PHE A 59 -11.70 4.26 -3.72
C PHE A 59 -12.53 2.97 -3.52
N ARG A 60 -12.49 2.32 -2.36
CA ARG A 60 -13.33 1.14 -2.03
C ARG A 60 -14.81 1.48 -1.83
N ASP A 61 -15.17 2.75 -1.73
CA ASP A 61 -16.56 3.20 -1.56
C ASP A 61 -17.38 3.25 -2.87
N GLN A 62 -16.75 3.05 -4.05
CA GLN A 62 -17.50 3.03 -5.32
C GLN A 62 -18.28 1.73 -5.59
N HIS A 63 -18.21 0.75 -4.67
CA HIS A 63 -18.98 -0.50 -4.73
C HIS A 63 -19.82 -0.77 -3.47
N SER A 64 -19.96 0.20 -2.56
CA SER A 64 -21.08 0.16 -1.62
C SER A 64 -22.31 0.67 -2.36
N THR A 65 -22.93 -0.21 -3.15
CA THR A 65 -24.35 -0.04 -3.47
C THR A 65 -25.05 -0.01 -2.12
N ILE A 66 -25.31 1.20 -1.64
CA ILE A 66 -26.52 1.61 -0.95
C ILE A 66 -27.68 0.84 -1.60
N HIS A 67 -27.91 -0.38 -1.13
CA HIS A 67 -29.18 -1.05 -1.31
C HIS A 67 -30.15 -0.23 -0.48
N GLY A 68 -30.82 0.69 -1.16
CA GLY A 68 -31.98 1.36 -0.66
C GLY A 68 -32.95 0.30 -0.14
N ARG A 69 -33.15 0.29 1.18
CA ARG A 69 -34.38 -0.26 1.74
C ARG A 69 -35.42 0.86 1.73
N SER A 70 -35.92 1.16 0.54
CA SER A 70 -37.14 1.93 0.33
C SER A 70 -38.24 0.98 -0.12
N GLY A 71 -39.30 0.88 0.68
CA GLY A 71 -40.60 0.35 0.24
C GLY A 71 -41.13 -0.79 1.10
N GLY A 72 -42.06 -0.46 2.01
CA GLY A 72 -42.82 -1.46 2.76
C GLY A 72 -43.58 -0.92 3.97
N LEU A 73 -44.21 0.26 3.87
CA LEU A 73 -45.35 0.57 4.72
C LEU A 73 -46.48 -0.37 4.31
N ALA A 74 -46.78 -1.36 5.14
CA ALA A 74 -48.06 -2.06 5.13
C ALA A 74 -48.50 -2.29 6.58
N SER A 75 -49.37 -1.37 7.01
CA SER A 75 -50.50 -1.56 7.92
C SER A 75 -50.27 -2.04 9.36
N ARG A 76 -50.57 -1.11 10.28
CA ARG A 76 -51.22 -1.40 11.58
C ARG A 76 -52.58 -2.08 11.34
N GLU A 77 -53.10 -2.68 12.42
CA GLU A 77 -54.47 -3.22 12.65
C GLU A 77 -54.55 -4.74 12.38
N SER A 78 -54.85 -5.64 13.33
CA SER A 78 -55.35 -5.61 14.71
C SER A 78 -54.81 -6.79 15.52
#